data_AF-A0A7W9FQG2-F1
#
_entry.id   AF-A0A7W9FQG2-F1
#
_cell.length_a   1.000
_cell.length_b   1.000
_cell.length_c   1.000
_cell.angle_alpha   90.00
_cell.angle_beta   90.00
_cell.angle_gamma   90.00
#
_symmetry.space_group_name_H-M   'P 1'
#
loop_
_entity.id
_entity.type
_entity.pdbx_description
1 polymer ?
#
loop_
_entity_poly.entity_id
_entity_poly.type
_entity_poly.pdbx_seq_one_letter_code
_entity_poly.pdbx_strand_id
1 'polypeptide(L)' 'MTKRSLSIAGHRTSISLEAPFWDAAKAIAAGHGQSLAAFVAAIDAARDPAVNLSSAIRIAVLAHYRDCAAPDR' A
#
# COMPACT_ATOMS: atom_id res chain seq x y z
N MET A 1 -12.80 -9.19 -2.60
CA MET A 1 -11.56 -8.47 -2.95
C MET A 1 -11.75 -7.79 -4.30
N THR A 2 -11.24 -6.58 -4.48
CA THR A 2 -11.30 -5.76 -5.69
C THR A 2 -9.94 -5.76 -6.39
N LYS A 3 -9.93 -6.19 -7.65
CA LYS A 3 -8.74 -6.15 -8.51
C LYS A 3 -8.60 -4.78 -9.14
N ARG A 4 -7.40 -4.20 -9.09
CA ARG A 4 -7.04 -2.96 -9.80
C ARG A 4 -5.73 -3.17 -10.53
N SER A 5 -5.60 -2.52 -11.68
CA SER A 5 -4.34 -2.47 -12.41
C SER A 5 -3.71 -1.11 -12.20
N LEU A 6 -2.47 -1.10 -11.73
CA LEU A 6 -1.69 0.12 -11.52
C LEU A 6 -0.41 0.04 -12.34
N SER A 7 0.01 1.17 -12.89
CA SER A 7 1.36 1.30 -13.43
C SER A 7 2.29 1.68 -12.28
N ILE A 8 3.16 0.76 -11.89
CA ILE A 8 4.17 0.95 -10.85
C ILE A 8 5.54 0.62 -11.43
N ALA A 9 6.56 1.43 -11.13
CA ALA A 9 7.93 1.24 -11.65
C ALA A 9 8.01 0.93 -13.17
N GLY A 10 7.21 1.65 -13.97
CA GLY A 10 7.21 1.50 -15.43
C GLY A 10 6.52 0.25 -15.99
N HIS A 11 5.97 -0.64 -15.15
CA HIS A 11 5.24 -1.83 -15.58
C HIS A 11 3.83 -1.88 -15.00
N ARG A 12 2.93 -2.55 -15.71
CA ARG A 12 1.53 -2.68 -15.31
C ARG A 12 1.36 -3.88 -14.38
N THR A 13 1.07 -3.61 -13.12
CA THR A 13 0.87 -4.62 -12.08
C THR A 13 -0.59 -4.72 -11.72
N SER A 14 -1.08 -5.96 -11.59
CA SER A 14 -2.47 -6.21 -11.20
C SER A 14 -2.54 -6.72 -9.78
N ILE A 15 -3.26 -5.98 -8.93
CA ILE A 15 -3.28 -6.17 -7.49
C ILE A 15 -4.72 -6.40 -7.04
N SER A 16 -4.93 -7.43 -6.23
CA SER A 16 -6.23 -7.76 -5.65
C SER A 16 -6.23 -7.51 -4.15
N LEU A 17 -7.01 -6.52 -3.72
CA LEU A 17 -7.12 -6.11 -2.32
C LEU A 17 -8.58 -5.85 -1.95
N GLU A 18 -8.94 -6.04 -0.70
CA GLU A 18 -10.24 -5.67 -0.15
C GLU A 18 -10.45 -4.15 -0.25
N ALA A 19 -11.70 -3.73 -0.47
CA ALA A 19 -12.02 -2.31 -0.63
C ALA A 19 -11.53 -1.43 0.55
N PRO A 20 -11.67 -1.85 1.83
CA PRO A 20 -11.15 -1.07 2.95
C PRO A 20 -9.63 -0.83 2.88
N PHE A 21 -8.85 -1.82 2.44
CA PHE A 21 -7.40 -1.64 2.26
C PHE A 21 -7.07 -0.69 1.12
N TRP A 22 -7.86 -0.71 0.05
CA TRP A 22 -7.69 0.26 -1.03
C TRP A 22 -7.93 1.69 -0.58
N ASP A 23 -8.97 1.91 0.22
CA ASP A 23 -9.35 3.26 0.65
C ASP A 23 -8.40 3.77 1.74
N ALA A 24 -7.98 2.89 2.65
CA ALA A 24 -6.89 3.16 3.59
C ALA A 24 -5.57 3.52 2.88
N ALA A 25 -5.14 2.72 1.89
CA ALA A 25 -3.91 3.01 1.14
C ALA A 25 -3.97 4.37 0.42
N LYS A 26 -5.15 4.76 -0.10
CA LYS A 26 -5.34 6.11 -0.68
C LYS A 26 -5.23 7.20 0.38
N ALA A 27 -5.84 7.01 1.55
CA ALA A 27 -5.81 7.99 2.63
C ALA A 27 -4.37 8.23 3.12
N ILE A 28 -3.60 7.15 3.31
CA ILE A 28 -2.19 7.23 3.70
C ILE A 28 -1.36 7.93 2.62
N ALA A 29 -1.52 7.53 1.35
CA ALA A 29 -0.81 8.17 0.24
C ALA A 29 -1.12 9.67 0.16
N ALA A 30 -2.39 10.05 0.29
CA ALA A 30 -2.81 11.45 0.31
C ALA A 30 -2.22 12.23 1.50
N GLY A 31 -2.21 11.63 2.70
CA GLY A 31 -1.59 12.22 3.89
C GLY A 31 -0.09 12.46 3.74
N HIS A 32 0.59 11.67 2.91
CA HIS A 32 2.00 11.83 2.57
C HIS A 32 2.24 12.68 1.31
N GLY A 33 1.19 13.29 0.74
CA GLY A 33 1.29 14.11 -0.48
C GLY A 33 1.71 13.34 -1.74
N GLN A 34 1.50 12.02 -1.78
CA GLN A 34 1.90 11.16 -2.90
C GLN A 34 0.71 10.47 -3.56
N SER A 35 0.88 10.03 -4.81
CA SER A 35 -0.15 9.24 -5.50
C SER A 35 -0.23 7.81 -4.94
N LEU A 36 -1.39 7.16 -5.09
CA LEU A 36 -1.55 5.74 -4.73
C LEU A 36 -0.53 4.85 -5.46
N ALA A 37 -0.23 5.15 -6.73
CA ALA A 37 0.75 4.39 -7.50
C ALA A 37 2.17 4.57 -6.95
N ALA A 38 2.55 5.79 -6.54
CA ALA A 38 3.84 6.05 -5.92
C ALA A 38 3.97 5.33 -4.57
N PHE A 39 2.92 5.37 -3.75
CA PHE A 39 2.88 4.66 -2.47
C PHE A 39 3.03 3.15 -2.63
N VAL A 40 2.28 2.56 -3.57
CA VAL A 40 2.38 1.13 -3.89
C VAL A 40 3.75 0.79 -4.46
N ALA A 41 4.34 1.64 -5.31
CA ALA A 41 5.68 1.42 -5.86
C ALA A 41 6.76 1.46 -4.76
N ALA A 42 6.65 2.35 -3.77
CA ALA A 42 7.56 2.38 -2.62
C ALA A 42 7.48 1.09 -1.80
N ILE A 43 6.27 0.58 -1.55
CA ILE A 43 6.07 -0.72 -0.90
C ILE A 43 6.67 -1.86 -1.74
N ASP A 44 6.44 -1.84 -3.05
CA ASP A 44 6.96 -2.84 -3.97
C ASP A 44 8.50 -2.87 -4.00
N ALA A 45 9.14 -1.69 -3.88
CA ALA A 45 10.59 -1.57 -3.83
C ALA A 45 11.19 -1.98 -2.46
N ALA A 46 10.46 -1.78 -1.37
CA ALA A 46 10.95 -2.06 -0.01
C ALA A 46 10.63 -3.46 0.51
N ARG A 47 9.62 -4.15 -0.05
CA ARG A 47 9.24 -5.51 0.37
C ARG A 47 10.29 -6.53 -0.06
N ASP A 48 10.39 -7.63 0.69
CA ASP A 48 11.06 -8.85 0.25
C ASP A 48 10.39 -9.37 -1.06
N PRO A 49 11.14 -9.64 -2.14
CA PRO A 49 10.59 -10.18 -3.39
C PRO A 49 9.78 -11.48 -3.24
N ALA A 50 10.01 -12.27 -2.20
CA ALA A 50 9.24 -13.48 -1.90
C ALA A 50 7.83 -13.16 -1.35
N VAL A 51 7.61 -11.95 -0.84
CA VAL A 51 6.31 -11.51 -0.32
C VAL A 51 5.50 -10.89 -1.45
N ASN A 52 4.28 -11.41 -1.65
CA ASN A 52 3.39 -10.86 -2.66
C ASN A 52 2.97 -9.41 -2.31
N LEU A 53 2.86 -8.57 -3.33
CA LEU A 53 2.58 -7.13 -3.18
C LEU A 53 1.26 -6.85 -2.43
N SER A 54 0.23 -7.67 -2.64
CA SER A 54 -1.05 -7.50 -1.94
C SER A 54 -0.87 -7.67 -0.42
N SER A 55 -0.14 -8.69 0.02
CA SER A 55 0.18 -8.88 1.45
C SER A 55 1.04 -7.75 1.99
N ALA A 56 2.05 -7.31 1.24
CA ALA A 56 2.90 -6.18 1.64
C ALA A 56 2.08 -4.89 1.85
N ILE A 57 1.12 -4.59 0.97
CA ILE A 57 0.24 -3.42 1.11
C ILE A 57 -0.62 -3.53 2.38
N ARG A 58 -1.21 -4.71 2.66
CA ARG A 58 -2.02 -4.89 3.88
C ARG A 58 -1.21 -4.65 5.15
N ILE A 59 0.02 -5.17 5.21
CA ILE A 59 0.91 -4.99 6.36
C ILE A 59 1.32 -3.53 6.50
N ALA A 60 1.67 -2.84 5.40
CA ALA A 60 2.01 -1.42 5.44
C ALA A 60 0.86 -0.54 5.95
N VAL A 61 -0.37 -0.81 5.48
CA VAL A 61 -1.58 -0.13 5.96
C VAL A 61 -1.81 -0.38 7.45
N LEU A 62 -1.71 -1.64 7.89
CA LEU A 62 -1.89 -1.99 9.30
C LEU A 62 -0.84 -1.32 10.20
N ALA A 63 0.44 -1.32 9.78
CA ALA A 63 1.53 -0.70 10.51
C ALA A 63 1.29 0.80 10.70
N HIS A 64 0.94 1.53 9.63
CA HIS A 64 0.65 2.96 9.70
C HIS A 64 -0.40 3.29 10.77
N TYR A 65 -1.55 2.59 10.77
CA TYR A 65 -2.59 2.88 11.75
C TYR A 65 -2.24 2.42 13.17
N ARG A 66 -1.43 1.38 13.32
CA ARG A 66 -0.92 0.97 14.64
C ARG A 66 0.04 2.01 15.22
N ASP A 67 0.90 2.58 14.39
CA ASP A 67 1.85 3.60 14.81
C ASP A 67 1.12 4.92 15.14
N CYS A 68 0.11 5.32 14.35
CA CYS A 68 -0.73 6.46 14.69
C CYS A 68 -1.56 6.25 15.97
N ALA A 69 -1.94 5.01 16.27
CA ALA A 69 -2.68 4.66 17.48
C ALA A 69 -1.79 4.47 18.72
N ALA A 70 -0.46 4.45 18.55
CA ALA A 70 0.50 4.36 19.63
C ALA A 70 1.22 5.71 19.82
N PRO A 71 0.57 6.71 20.46
CA PRO A 71 1.16 8.05 20.63
C PRO A 71 2.39 8.09 21.57
N ASP A 72 2.72 7.01 22.28
CA ASP A 72 3.76 6.96 23.33
C ASP A 72 4.98 6.09 22.96
N ARG A 73 5.55 6.24 21.77
CA ARG A 73 6.90 5.70 21.44
C ARG A 73 7.89 6.79 21.10
#